data_AF-A0A3N5GTL3-F1
#
_entry.id   AF-A0A3N5GTL3-F1
#
_cell.length_a   1.000
_cell.length_b   1.000
_cell.length_c   1.000
_cell.angle_alpha   90.00
_cell.angle_beta   90.00
_cell.angle_gamma   90.00
#
_symmetry.space_group_name_H-M   'P 1'
#
loop_
_entity.id
_entity.type
_entity.pdbx_description
1 polymer ?
#
loop_
_entity_poly.entity_id
_entity_poly.type
_entity_poly.pdbx_seq_one_letter_code
_entity_poly.pdbx_strand_id
1 'polypeptide(L)' 'TLAGGCPGRQVFLSGEGDADAAIFVFGMIVGAGVAHTFSLASSPTGPGAYGPAAVVIGLVILSLIGLTMRETRTA' A
#
# COMPACT_ATOMS: atom_id res chain seq x y z
N THR A 1 -12.34 2.68 -7.09
CA THR A 1 -11.56 2.12 -5.96
C THR A 1 -10.12 1.93 -6.42
N LEU A 2 -9.12 2.11 -5.55
CA LEU A 2 -7.69 2.17 -5.93
C LEU A 2 -7.12 0.87 -6.55
N ALA A 3 -7.85 -0.24 -6.50
CA ALA A 3 -7.41 -1.53 -7.01
C ALA A 3 -8.55 -2.35 -7.61
N GLY A 4 -9.51 -1.72 -8.31
CA GLY A 4 -10.56 -2.40 -9.08
C GLY A 4 -11.57 -3.28 -8.30
N GLY A 5 -11.41 -3.50 -6.99
CA GLY A 5 -12.30 -4.35 -6.21
C GLY A 5 -11.63 -5.03 -5.02
N CYS A 6 -12.14 -6.21 -4.64
CA CYS A 6 -11.56 -7.03 -3.58
C CYS A 6 -10.32 -7.80 -4.08
N PRO A 7 -9.36 -8.16 -3.20
CA PRO A 7 -8.16 -8.90 -3.59
C PRO A 7 -8.46 -10.21 -4.32
N GLY A 8 -9.49 -10.95 -3.89
CA GLY A 8 -9.88 -12.22 -4.51
C GLY A 8 -10.33 -12.06 -5.96
N ARG A 9 -11.09 -11.01 -6.28
CA ARG A 9 -11.50 -10.70 -7.66
C ARG A 9 -10.29 -10.48 -8.57
N GLN A 10 -9.24 -9.83 -8.06
CA GLN A 10 -8.04 -9.57 -8.85
C GLN A 10 -7.25 -10.84 -9.16
N VAL A 11 -7.31 -11.85 -8.29
CA VAL A 11 -6.75 -13.17 -8.59
C VAL A 11 -7.49 -13.83 -9.75
N PHE A 12 -8.82 -13.80 -9.76
CA PHE A 12 -9.61 -14.35 -10.89
C PHE A 12 -9.35 -13.58 -12.19
N LEU A 13 -9.35 -12.24 -12.14
CA LEU A 13 -9.06 -11.39 -13.30
C LEU A 13 -7.66 -11.62 -13.88
N SER A 14 -6.66 -11.84 -13.01
CA SER A 14 -5.32 -12.19 -13.49
C SER A 14 -5.30 -13.52 -14.27
N GLY A 15 -6.21 -14.46 -13.94
CA GLY A 15 -6.36 -15.74 -14.62
C GLY A 15 -7.17 -15.69 -15.92
N GLU A 16 -8.03 -14.69 -16.11
CA GLU A 16 -8.74 -14.45 -17.38
C GLU A 16 -7.91 -13.63 -18.39
N GLY A 17 -6.70 -13.23 -18.01
CA GLY A 17 -5.73 -12.54 -18.87
C GLY A 17 -5.68 -11.03 -18.67
N ASP A 18 -6.25 -10.50 -17.59
CA ASP A 18 -6.16 -9.07 -17.25
C ASP A 18 -4.77 -8.74 -16.66
N ALA A 19 -3.99 -7.95 -17.41
CA ALA A 19 -2.63 -7.58 -17.03
C ALA A 19 -2.58 -6.57 -15.87
N ASP A 20 -3.57 -5.69 -15.75
CA ASP A 20 -3.67 -4.74 -14.63
C ASP A 20 -3.98 -5.47 -13.31
N ALA A 21 -4.82 -6.51 -13.37
CA ALA A 21 -5.08 -7.40 -12.26
C ALA A 21 -3.81 -8.20 -11.89
N ALA A 22 -3.08 -8.72 -12.87
CA ALA A 22 -1.85 -9.46 -12.65
C ALA A 22 -0.78 -8.60 -11.94
N ILE A 23 -0.53 -7.37 -12.41
CA ILE A 23 0.47 -6.49 -11.77
C ILE A 23 0.04 -6.11 -10.35
N PHE A 24 -1.26 -5.95 -10.10
CA PHE A 24 -1.79 -5.73 -8.77
C PHE A 24 -1.52 -6.94 -7.84
N VAL A 25 -1.79 -8.17 -8.30
CA VAL A 25 -1.52 -9.40 -7.53
C VAL A 25 -0.03 -9.54 -7.23
N PHE A 26 0.85 -9.28 -8.21
CA PHE A 26 2.29 -9.28 -7.98
C PHE A 26 2.70 -8.22 -6.94
N GLY A 27 2.16 -7.00 -7.03
CA GLY A 27 2.40 -5.95 -6.05
C GLY A 27 1.97 -6.36 -4.64
N MET A 28 0.81 -7.01 -4.48
CA MET A 28 0.36 -7.54 -3.19
C MET A 28 1.32 -8.60 -2.62
N ILE A 29 1.78 -9.55 -3.44
CA ILE A 29 2.69 -10.61 -2.99
C ILE A 29 4.04 -10.03 -2.57
N VAL A 30 4.63 -9.17 -3.40
CA VAL A 30 5.92 -8.52 -3.11
C VAL A 30 5.79 -7.64 -1.86
N GLY A 31 4.73 -6.84 -1.77
CA GLY A 31 4.46 -5.98 -0.62
C GLY A 31 4.28 -6.78 0.68
N ALA A 32 3.54 -7.89 0.63
CA ALA A 32 3.39 -8.80 1.76
C ALA A 32 4.73 -9.43 2.17
N GLY A 33 5.53 -9.88 1.20
CA GLY A 33 6.88 -10.40 1.45
C GLY A 33 7.76 -9.39 2.20
N VAL A 34 7.83 -8.16 1.71
CA VAL A 34 8.56 -7.07 2.38
C VAL A 34 8.00 -6.81 3.79
N ALA A 35 6.69 -6.68 3.93
CA ALA A 35 6.05 -6.35 5.21
C ALA A 35 6.30 -7.43 6.28
N HIS A 36 6.26 -8.71 5.88
CA HIS A 36 6.52 -9.83 6.79
C HIS A 36 8.02 -10.03 7.08
N THR A 37 8.91 -9.84 6.10
CA THR A 37 10.37 -9.93 6.31
C THR A 37 10.89 -8.87 7.28
N PHE A 38 10.41 -7.62 7.16
CA PHE A 38 10.88 -6.52 7.99
C PHE A 38 10.03 -6.28 9.24
N SER A 39 9.16 -7.22 9.63
CA SER A 39 8.30 -7.09 10.83
C SER A 39 7.46 -5.80 10.85
N LEU A 40 6.96 -5.40 9.68
CA LEU A 40 6.06 -4.26 9.48
C LEU A 40 4.60 -4.68 9.54
N ALA A 41 4.31 -5.93 9.17
CA ALA A 41 2.97 -6.50 9.20
C ALA A 41 2.46 -6.61 10.65
N SER A 42 1.18 -6.28 10.84
CA SER A 42 0.49 -6.46 12.12
C SER A 42 -0.16 -7.85 12.21
N SER A 43 -0.46 -8.28 13.42
CA SER A 43 -1.09 -9.59 13.68
C SER A 43 -2.12 -9.47 14.81
N PRO A 44 -2.88 -10.54 15.13
CA PRO A 44 -3.84 -10.52 16.22
C PRO A 44 -3.24 -10.22 17.60
N THR A 45 -1.95 -10.47 17.79
CA THR A 45 -1.25 -10.18 19.06
C THR A 45 -0.78 -8.74 19.17
N GLY A 46 -0.88 -7.96 18.08
CA GLY A 46 -0.49 -6.56 18.03
C GLY A 46 0.28 -6.18 16.76
N PRO A 47 0.69 -4.90 16.64
CA PRO A 47 1.49 -4.42 15.53
C PRO A 47 2.91 -4.99 15.56
N GLY A 48 3.50 -5.21 14.38
CA GLY A 48 4.90 -5.60 14.26
C GLY A 48 5.84 -4.54 14.83
N ALA A 49 7.04 -4.95 15.26
CA ALA A 49 7.99 -4.09 15.97
C ALA A 49 8.27 -2.75 15.25
N TYR A 50 8.33 -2.77 13.92
CA TYR A 50 8.61 -1.59 13.10
C TYR A 50 7.38 -1.01 12.40
N GLY A 51 6.20 -1.62 12.58
CA GLY A 51 4.95 -1.17 11.97
C GLY A 51 4.58 0.28 12.33
N PRO A 52 4.52 0.64 13.63
CA PRO A 52 4.20 2.01 14.04
C PRO A 52 5.18 3.05 13.49
N ALA A 53 6.49 2.75 13.51
CA ALA A 53 7.52 3.63 12.98
C ALA A 53 7.34 3.87 11.47
N ALA A 54 7.05 2.82 10.69
CA ALA A 54 6.82 2.95 9.26
C ALA A 54 5.59 3.81 8.92
N VAL A 55 4.51 3.70 9.71
CA VAL A 55 3.32 4.56 9.55
C VAL A 55 3.67 6.03 9.81
N VAL A 56 4.39 6.32 10.89
CA VAL A 56 4.82 7.69 11.22
C VAL A 56 5.68 8.27 10.10
N ILE A 57 6.65 7.51 9.60
CA ILE A 57 7.50 7.93 8.47
C ILE A 57 6.64 8.25 7.23
N GLY A 58 5.68 7.38 6.89
CA GLY A 58 4.78 7.61 5.76
C GLY A 58 3.95 8.89 5.91
N LEU A 59 3.39 9.14 7.09
CA LEU A 59 2.61 10.35 7.37
C LEU A 59 3.47 11.62 7.29
N VAL A 60 4.72 11.56 7.78
CA VAL A 60 5.67 12.67 7.65
C VAL A 60 5.95 12.96 6.18
N ILE A 61 6.25 11.93 5.38
CA ILE A 61 6.51 12.09 3.94
C ILE A 61 5.30 12.70 3.22
N LEU A 62 4.09 12.16 3.44
CA LEU A 62 2.87 12.67 2.82
C LEU A 62 2.56 14.12 3.22
N SER A 63 2.78 14.46 4.50
CA SER A 63 2.61 15.83 4.99
C SER A 63 3.61 16.79 4.35
N LEU A 64 4.88 16.39 4.22
CA LEU A 64 5.90 17.18 3.54
C LEU A 64 5.53 17.41 2.07
N ILE A 65 5.11 16.37 1.35
CA ILE A 65 4.68 16.50 -0.05
C ILE A 65 3.48 17.45 -0.14
N GLY A 66 2.45 17.25 0.68
CA GLY A 66 1.24 18.07 0.67
C GLY A 66 1.49 19.55 1.01
N LEU A 67 2.42 19.83 1.92
CA LEU A 67 2.77 21.20 2.30
C LEU A 67 3.70 21.88 1.27
N THR A 68 4.64 21.14 0.68
CA THR A 68 5.61 21.71 -0.27
C THR A 68 5.04 21.89 -1.68
N MET A 69 4.09 21.04 -2.11
CA MET A 69 3.47 21.09 -3.43
C MET A 69 2.11 21.81 -3.43
N ARG A 70 1.81 22.60 -2.39
CA ARG A 70 0.53 23.29 -2.30
C ARG A 70 0.44 24.42 -3.32
N GLU A 71 -0.57 24.40 -4.17
CA GLU A 71 -0.89 25.53 -5.04
C GLU A 71 -1.32 26.76 -4.23
N THR A 72 -0.76 27.91 -4.57
CA THR A 72 -1.22 29.20 -4.04
C THR A 72 -2.60 29.46 -4.61
N ARG A 73 -3.64 29.35 -3.78
CA ARG A 73 -5.01 29.69 -4.16
C ARG A 73 -5.09 31.21 -4.41
N THR A 74 -4.85 31.64 -5.64
CA THR A 74 -5.14 33.01 -6.07
C THR A 74 -6.65 33.17 -6.08
N ALA A 75 -7.15 34.07 -5.23
CA ALA A 75 -8.56 34.44 -5.17
C ALA A 75 -8.95 35.32 -6.36
#